data_AF-A0A259HB53-F1
#
_entry.id   AF-A0A259HB53-F1
#
_cell.length_a   1.000
_cell.length_b   1.000
_cell.length_c   1.000
_cell.angle_alpha   90.00
_cell.angle_beta   90.00
_cell.angle_gamma   90.00
#
_symmetry.space_group_name_H-M   'P 1'
#
loop_
_entity.id
_entity.type
_entity.pdbx_description
1 polymer ?
#
loop_
_entity_poly.entity_id
_entity_poly.type
_entity_poly.pdbx_seq_one_letter_code
_entity_poly.pdbx_strand_id
1 'polypeptide(L)'
;MRFFLFLTLFGVMLFARDILKRNDGVSDENIYPSAFKVKLIKRCEVLVLNEEPNRKAKKIYTRVWTEECVQNYGCMREITQKELDGMDEVKRNYMAWKYPTWCKVDAKGKIGWVRKQFLSDEPCKN
;
A
#
# COMPACT_ATOMS: atom_id res chain seq x y z
N MET A 1 32.41 -59.11 -1.79
CA MET A 1 32.27 -57.87 -2.61
C MET A 1 31.59 -56.82 -1.75
N ARG A 2 32.26 -55.67 -1.59
CA ARG A 2 32.07 -54.70 -0.49
C ARG A 2 31.03 -53.64 -0.85
N PHE A 3 30.16 -53.36 0.12
CA PHE A 3 29.52 -52.07 0.45
C PHE A 3 29.02 -51.21 -0.72
N PHE A 4 27.74 -51.38 -1.06
CA PHE A 4 26.96 -50.37 -1.75
C PHE A 4 26.67 -49.19 -0.81
N LEU A 5 27.18 -48.02 -1.19
CA LEU A 5 26.88 -46.72 -0.62
C LEU A 5 25.38 -46.43 -0.69
N PHE A 6 24.73 -46.34 0.45
CA PHE A 6 23.49 -45.59 0.63
C PHE A 6 23.76 -44.50 1.68
N LEU A 7 24.23 -43.34 1.21
CA LEU A 7 24.19 -42.11 2.00
C LEU A 7 22.87 -41.40 1.67
N THR A 8 21.98 -41.42 2.65
CA THR A 8 20.74 -40.68 2.69
C THR A 8 20.95 -39.29 3.30
N LEU A 9 20.23 -38.33 2.73
CA LEU A 9 19.63 -37.14 3.35
C LEU A 9 20.50 -35.97 3.88
N PHE A 10 19.84 -34.80 3.87
CA PHE A 10 20.24 -33.46 4.27
C PHE A 10 21.06 -32.70 3.19
N GLY A 11 20.44 -31.93 2.30
CA GLY A 11 19.38 -30.97 2.58
C GLY A 11 20.00 -29.69 3.12
N VAL A 12 20.67 -28.93 2.24
CA VAL A 12 21.05 -27.55 2.50
C VAL A 12 20.77 -26.75 1.22
N MET A 13 19.49 -26.37 1.07
CA MET A 13 19.12 -25.17 0.29
C MET A 13 19.83 -23.98 0.95
N LEU A 14 20.94 -23.56 0.38
CA LEU A 14 21.60 -22.30 0.71
C LEU A 14 22.03 -21.66 -0.60
N PHE A 15 21.09 -20.99 -1.26
CA PHE A 15 21.32 -19.61 -1.66
C PHE A 15 20.01 -18.88 -1.45
N ALA A 16 19.99 -18.19 -0.32
CA ALA A 16 19.00 -17.21 0.02
C ALA A 16 18.78 -16.30 -1.20
N ARG A 17 17.57 -16.35 -1.75
CA ARG A 17 16.72 -15.18 -1.89
C ARG A 17 17.51 -13.86 -1.79
N ASP A 18 18.09 -13.43 -2.91
CA ASP A 18 18.28 -12.01 -3.21
C ASP A 18 16.88 -11.39 -3.37
N ILE A 19 16.15 -11.32 -2.26
CA ILE A 19 14.97 -10.49 -2.12
C ILE A 19 15.48 -9.07 -2.15
N LEU A 20 15.24 -8.42 -3.28
CA LEU A 20 14.74 -7.05 -3.36
C LEU A 20 15.19 -6.20 -2.17
N LYS A 21 16.42 -5.67 -2.22
CA LYS A 21 16.69 -4.34 -1.69
C LYS A 21 15.87 -3.34 -2.52
N ARG A 22 14.56 -3.33 -2.29
CA ARG A 22 13.73 -2.18 -2.60
C ARG A 22 14.13 -1.15 -1.56
N ASN A 23 14.84 -0.11 -2.02
CA ASN A 23 15.09 1.08 -1.24
C ASN A 23 13.74 1.73 -0.92
N ASP A 24 13.03 1.23 0.08
CA ASP A 24 11.92 1.92 0.70
C ASP A 24 12.53 2.92 1.69
N GLY A 25 13.04 4.02 1.12
CA GLY A 25 13.47 5.20 1.85
C GLY A 25 12.28 5.94 2.46
N VAL A 26 11.61 5.31 3.42
CA VAL A 26 10.69 5.98 4.33
C VAL A 26 11.37 5.98 5.70
N SER A 27 12.23 6.96 5.91
CA SER A 27 12.65 7.33 7.26
C SER A 27 11.41 7.81 8.02
N ASP A 28 11.13 7.17 9.15
CA ASP A 28 9.93 7.29 9.99
C ASP A 28 9.70 8.70 10.59
N GLU A 29 10.51 9.70 10.21
CA GLU A 29 10.56 10.99 10.91
C GLU A 29 9.68 12.11 10.31
N ASN A 30 8.94 11.89 9.21
CA ASN A 30 8.04 12.93 8.66
C ASN A 30 6.84 12.38 7.84
N ILE A 31 6.11 11.38 8.35
CA ILE A 31 4.83 10.97 7.71
C ILE A 31 3.75 12.01 8.05
N TYR A 32 3.49 12.93 7.12
CA TYR A 32 2.44 13.93 7.22
C TYR A 32 1.33 13.72 6.17
N PRO A 33 0.04 13.80 6.55
CA PRO A 33 -0.45 13.85 7.93
C PRO A 33 -0.24 12.49 8.63
N SER A 34 -0.17 12.47 9.97
CA SER A 34 -0.02 11.23 10.75
C SER A 34 -1.25 10.31 10.66
N ALA A 35 -2.42 10.88 10.38
CA ALA A 35 -3.66 10.15 10.17
C ALA A 35 -4.49 10.82 9.07
N PHE A 36 -5.30 10.00 8.39
CA PHE A 36 -6.24 10.48 7.38
C PHE A 36 -7.67 10.37 7.87
N LYS A 37 -8.49 11.36 7.50
CA LYS A 37 -9.94 11.27 7.64
C LYS A 37 -10.52 10.47 6.46
N VAL A 38 -11.36 9.48 6.72
CA VAL A 38 -12.00 8.67 5.68
C VAL A 38 -13.13 9.44 4.99
N LYS A 39 -13.10 9.44 3.66
CA LYS A 39 -14.10 10.10 2.79
C LYS A 39 -14.76 9.06 1.89
N LEU A 40 -15.85 8.49 2.38
CA LEU A 40 -16.71 7.57 1.60
C LEU A 40 -17.87 8.35 0.97
N ILE A 41 -18.47 7.77 -0.08
CA ILE A 41 -19.60 8.41 -0.76
C ILE A 41 -20.85 8.31 0.12
N LYS A 42 -21.00 7.19 0.84
CA LYS A 42 -22.08 6.98 1.81
C LYS A 42 -21.52 6.69 3.19
N ARG A 43 -22.24 7.16 4.22
CA ARG A 43 -21.85 6.97 5.63
C ARG A 43 -21.66 5.50 6.03
N CYS A 44 -22.46 4.60 5.48
CA CYS A 44 -22.48 3.17 5.81
C CYS A 44 -21.66 2.28 4.85
N GLU A 45 -20.79 2.88 4.03
CA GLU A 45 -19.92 2.11 3.14
C GLU A 45 -18.78 1.43 3.91
N VAL A 46 -18.32 0.32 3.34
CA VAL A 46 -17.15 -0.40 3.84
C VAL A 46 -15.92 0.20 3.17
N LEU A 47 -14.95 0.62 3.98
CA LEU A 47 -13.64 1.00 3.46
C LEU A 47 -12.96 -0.28 2.97
N VAL A 48 -12.52 -0.25 1.71
CA VAL A 48 -11.83 -1.39 1.09
C VAL A 48 -10.35 -1.09 1.09
N LEU A 49 -9.59 -1.89 1.84
CA LEU A 49 -8.14 -1.94 1.76
C LEU A 49 -7.72 -3.09 0.84
N ASN A 50 -6.49 -3.03 0.36
CA ASN A 50 -5.87 -4.05 -0.47
C ASN A 50 -4.58 -4.56 0.19
N GLU A 51 -4.26 -5.84 0.04
CA GLU A 51 -2.99 -6.40 0.56
C GLU A 51 -1.76 -5.77 -0.15
N GLU A 52 -1.93 -5.35 -1.40
CA GLU A 52 -0.92 -4.69 -2.22
C GLU A 52 -1.46 -3.39 -2.86
N PRO A 53 -0.59 -2.44 -3.24
CA PRO A 53 -0.97 -1.15 -3.85
C PRO A 53 -1.38 -1.32 -5.33
N ASN A 54 -2.30 -2.23 -5.62
CA ASN A 54 -2.83 -2.45 -6.96
C ASN A 54 -4.32 -2.84 -6.93
N ARG A 55 -5.03 -2.62 -8.04
CA ARG A 55 -6.49 -2.81 -8.12
C ARG A 55 -6.95 -4.27 -8.09
N LYS A 56 -6.07 -5.20 -8.44
CA LYS A 56 -6.35 -6.64 -8.56
C LYS A 56 -6.00 -7.41 -7.29
N ALA A 57 -5.31 -6.76 -6.35
CA ALA A 57 -4.93 -7.31 -5.08
C ALA A 57 -6.16 -7.79 -4.30
N LYS A 58 -5.92 -8.77 -3.42
CA LYS A 58 -6.92 -9.27 -2.49
C LYS A 58 -7.41 -8.12 -1.61
N LYS A 59 -8.74 -8.04 -1.47
CA LYS A 59 -9.43 -6.99 -0.74
C LYS A 59 -9.60 -7.38 0.73
N ILE A 60 -9.37 -6.41 1.61
CA ILE A 60 -9.62 -6.47 3.05
C ILE A 60 -10.73 -5.46 3.34
N TYR A 61 -11.86 -5.98 3.79
CA TYR A 61 -13.04 -5.17 4.09
C TYR A 61 -12.98 -4.66 5.54
N THR A 62 -13.07 -3.34 5.73
CA THR A 62 -13.07 -2.67 7.04
C THR A 62 -14.34 -1.83 7.24
N ARG A 63 -14.98 -1.99 8.40
CA ARG A 63 -16.13 -1.16 8.78
C ARG A 63 -15.63 0.12 9.43
N VAL A 64 -15.40 1.13 8.61
CA VAL A 64 -14.98 2.48 9.03
C VAL A 64 -16.04 3.46 8.56
N TRP A 65 -16.47 4.34 9.44
CA TRP A 65 -17.47 5.35 9.10
C TRP A 65 -16.84 6.49 8.31
N THR A 66 -17.65 7.22 7.54
CA THR A 66 -17.18 8.49 6.96
C THR A 66 -16.77 9.43 8.10
N GLU A 67 -15.71 10.21 7.89
CA GLU A 67 -15.08 11.12 8.86
C GLU A 67 -14.27 10.45 9.98
N GLU A 68 -14.28 9.11 10.06
CA GLU A 68 -13.43 8.40 11.01
C GLU A 68 -11.95 8.43 10.58
N CYS A 69 -11.06 8.43 11.57
CA CYS A 69 -9.62 8.56 11.36
C CYS A 69 -8.95 7.20 11.21
N VAL A 70 -8.04 7.10 10.23
CA VAL A 70 -7.18 5.94 10.01
C VAL A 70 -5.72 6.36 10.09
N GLN A 71 -4.89 5.54 10.74
CA GLN A 71 -3.47 5.85 10.92
C GLN A 71 -2.76 5.79 9.57
N ASN A 72 -1.92 6.77 9.26
CA ASN A 72 -1.14 6.82 8.04
C ASN A 72 0.24 6.16 8.26
N TYR A 73 0.62 5.24 7.37
CA TYR A 73 1.96 4.63 7.30
C TYR A 73 2.73 5.02 6.03
N GLY A 74 2.26 6.04 5.31
CA GLY A 74 2.88 6.56 4.12
C GLY A 74 2.08 6.27 2.85
N CYS A 75 2.32 7.10 1.84
CA CYS A 75 1.73 6.94 0.52
C CYS A 75 2.80 6.73 -0.52
N MET A 76 2.49 5.89 -1.51
CA MET A 76 3.30 5.67 -2.68
C MET A 76 2.57 6.11 -3.94
N ARG A 77 3.33 6.59 -4.91
CA ARG A 77 2.85 6.89 -6.24
C ARG A 77 3.89 6.45 -7.26
N GLU A 78 3.43 5.84 -8.34
CA GLU A 78 4.30 5.32 -9.40
C GLU A 78 4.83 6.43 -10.32
N ILE A 79 4.06 7.50 -10.51
CA ILE A 79 4.42 8.68 -11.30
C ILE A 79 4.66 9.86 -10.36
N THR A 80 5.61 10.73 -10.62
CA THR A 80 5.92 11.94 -9.83
C THR A 80 5.01 13.13 -10.18
N GLN A 81 5.00 14.19 -9.36
CA GLN A 81 4.03 15.29 -9.54
C GLN A 81 4.48 16.13 -10.73
N LYS A 82 5.79 16.37 -10.79
CA LYS A 82 6.48 16.98 -11.91
C LYS A 82 6.17 16.31 -13.25
N GLU A 83 6.11 14.98 -13.30
CA GLU A 83 5.73 14.26 -14.51
C GLU A 83 4.27 14.48 -14.90
N LEU A 84 3.34 14.53 -13.93
CA LEU A 84 1.93 14.84 -14.19
C LEU A 84 1.72 16.29 -14.64
N ASP A 85 2.45 17.23 -14.04
CA ASP A 85 2.33 18.67 -14.32
C ASP A 85 2.84 19.00 -15.74
N GLY A 86 3.83 18.24 -16.22
CA GLY A 86 4.35 18.35 -17.58
C GLY A 86 3.46 17.71 -18.67
N MET A 87 2.36 17.04 -18.31
CA MET A 87 1.41 16.47 -19.25
C MET A 87 0.27 17.43 -19.57
N ASP A 88 -0.29 17.31 -20.77
CA ASP A 88 -1.60 17.89 -21.10
C ASP A 88 -2.70 17.31 -20.19
N GLU A 89 -3.82 18.02 -20.09
CA GLU A 89 -4.90 17.69 -19.17
C GLU A 89 -5.48 16.29 -19.39
N VAL A 90 -5.70 15.89 -20.64
CA VAL A 90 -6.30 14.59 -20.99
C VAL A 90 -5.38 13.46 -20.56
N LYS A 91 -4.09 13.57 -20.90
CA LYS A 91 -3.06 12.59 -20.55
C LYS A 91 -2.82 12.56 -19.04
N ARG A 92 -2.83 13.71 -18.36
CA ARG A 92 -2.71 13.80 -16.90
C ARG A 92 -3.85 13.04 -16.21
N ASN A 93 -5.09 13.27 -16.65
CA ASN A 93 -6.27 12.59 -16.10
C ASN A 93 -6.21 11.08 -16.34
N TYR A 94 -5.81 10.65 -17.54
CA TYR A 94 -5.61 9.24 -17.85
C TYR A 94 -4.52 8.60 -16.97
N MET A 95 -3.40 9.27 -16.77
CA MET A 95 -2.29 8.75 -15.98
C MET A 95 -2.61 8.74 -14.48
N ALA A 96 -3.29 9.76 -13.96
CA ALA A 96 -3.79 9.78 -12.58
C ALA A 96 -4.80 8.64 -12.32
N TRP A 97 -5.66 8.35 -13.32
CA TRP A 97 -6.54 7.19 -13.26
C TRP A 97 -5.77 5.87 -13.37
N LYS A 98 -4.78 5.75 -14.25
CA LYS A 98 -4.03 4.50 -14.47
C LYS A 98 -3.12 4.17 -13.28
N TYR A 99 -2.50 5.18 -12.68
CA TYR A 99 -1.50 5.09 -11.62
C TYR A 99 -1.93 5.92 -10.40
N PRO A 100 -2.97 5.47 -9.67
CA PRO A 100 -3.45 6.21 -8.52
C PRO A 100 -2.43 6.19 -7.37
N THR A 101 -2.47 7.21 -6.53
CA THR A 101 -1.75 7.21 -5.25
C THR A 101 -2.37 6.19 -4.30
N TRP A 102 -1.52 5.33 -3.73
CA TRP A 102 -1.90 4.36 -2.70
C TRP A 102 -1.32 4.76 -1.37
N CYS A 103 -2.12 4.72 -0.32
CA CYS A 103 -1.68 4.99 1.05
C CYS A 103 -1.85 3.74 1.89
N LYS A 104 -0.81 3.39 2.65
CA LYS A 104 -0.86 2.31 3.62
C LYS A 104 -1.44 2.87 4.91
N VAL A 105 -2.47 2.22 5.43
CA VAL A 105 -3.19 2.69 6.62
C VAL A 105 -3.51 1.56 7.58
N ASP A 106 -3.65 1.89 8.87
CA ASP A 106 -4.37 1.06 9.84
C ASP A 106 -5.80 1.57 9.99
N ALA A 107 -6.75 0.68 9.68
CA ALA A 107 -8.16 0.89 9.94
C ALA A 107 -8.69 -0.16 10.93
N LYS A 108 -8.76 0.21 12.22
CA LYS A 108 -9.28 -0.63 13.32
C LYS A 108 -8.52 -1.95 13.47
N GLY A 109 -7.19 -1.90 13.44
CA GLY A 109 -6.30 -3.07 13.55
C GLY A 109 -6.15 -3.86 12.25
N LYS A 110 -6.70 -3.37 11.13
CA LYS A 110 -6.48 -3.97 9.80
C LYS A 110 -5.60 -3.05 8.97
N ILE A 111 -4.42 -3.57 8.64
CA ILE A 111 -3.42 -2.85 7.86
C ILE A 111 -3.55 -3.21 6.39
N GLY A 112 -3.55 -2.21 5.51
CA GLY A 112 -3.58 -2.42 4.07
C GLY A 112 -3.47 -1.13 3.26
N TRP A 113 -3.54 -1.26 1.95
CA TRP A 113 -3.43 -0.17 0.99
C TRP A 113 -4.79 0.33 0.54
N VAL A 114 -4.99 1.65 0.56
CA VAL A 114 -6.20 2.30 0.09
C VAL A 114 -5.84 3.39 -0.92
N ARG A 115 -6.74 3.65 -1.87
CA ARG A 115 -6.57 4.75 -2.82
C ARG A 115 -6.74 6.09 -2.10
N LYS A 116 -5.83 7.03 -2.34
CA LYS A 116 -5.84 8.37 -1.74
C LYS A 116 -7.17 9.11 -1.92
N GLN A 117 -7.91 8.85 -3.01
CA GLN A 117 -9.23 9.46 -3.28
C GLN A 117 -10.29 9.21 -2.18
N PHE A 118 -10.13 8.16 -1.36
CA PHE A 118 -11.03 7.85 -0.25
C PHE A 118 -10.57 8.43 1.09
N LEU A 119 -9.51 9.24 1.07
CA LEU A 119 -8.88 9.85 2.22
C LEU A 119 -8.87 11.37 2.02
N SER A 120 -9.19 12.11 3.06
CA SER A 120 -9.05 13.56 3.08
C SER A 120 -7.59 13.97 3.24
N ASP A 121 -7.25 15.14 2.73
CA ASP A 121 -6.01 15.85 3.08
C ASP A 121 -6.17 16.69 4.35
N GLU A 122 -7.41 16.86 4.83
CA GLU A 122 -7.65 17.50 6.11
C GLU A 122 -7.05 16.67 7.24
N PRO A 123 -6.33 17.31 8.18
CA PRO A 123 -5.82 16.61 9.35
C PRO A 123 -6.99 16.06 10.17
N CYS A 124 -6.81 14.83 10.67
CA CYS A 124 -7.67 14.32 11.72
C CYS A 124 -7.44 15.14 12.99
N LYS A 125 -8.50 15.80 13.46
CA LYS A 125 -8.49 16.45 14.77
C LYS A 125 -8.76 15.37 15.81
N ASN A 126 -7.82 15.18 16.72
CA ASN A 126 -8.06 14.44 17.96
C ASN A 126 -9.06 15.20 18.83
#